data_AF-A0A520WM69-F1
#
_entry.id   AF-A0A520WM69-F1
#
_cell.length_a   1.000
_cell.length_b   1.000
_cell.length_c   1.000
_cell.angle_alpha   90.00
_cell.angle_beta   90.00
_cell.angle_gamma   90.00
#
_symmetry.space_group_name_H-M   'P 1'
#
loop_
_entity.id
_entity.type
_entity.pdbx_description
1 polymer ?
#
loop_
_entity_poly.entity_id
_entity_poly.type
_entity_poly.pdbx_seq_one_letter_code
_entity_poly.pdbx_strand_id
1 'polypeptide(L)'
;MIQVGEQIPDVEVIMLGPDGSPMPVRTGSLLGAGRNILFSTPVPFSRGCSQVHLPGYVENAQKLAGGGVSRIACTAVRDPWVMDAFNKAHGSAEVMMIPDGEGDFARALGMEMPGEPGFGIGMISQRYALVTEGGIVTSVSVEDEPGIMQTSLCDAVMGRLQDTSWWKPI
;
A
#
# COMPACT_ATOMS: atom_id res chain seq x y z
N MET A 1 12.19 9.88 0.24
CA MET A 1 11.45 8.84 0.96
C MET A 1 10.69 9.48 2.10
N ILE A 2 9.38 9.25 2.16
CA ILE A 2 8.49 9.78 3.20
C ILE A 2 8.91 9.37 4.61
N GLN A 3 8.65 10.24 5.59
CA GLN A 3 9.05 10.09 6.99
C GLN A 3 7.83 10.12 7.92
N VAL A 4 8.03 9.62 9.15
CA VAL A 4 7.04 9.75 10.22
C VAL A 4 6.81 11.23 10.53
N GLY A 5 5.54 11.61 10.68
CA GLY A 5 5.09 12.99 10.89
C GLY A 5 4.73 13.73 9.61
N GLU A 6 5.05 13.20 8.43
CA GLU A 6 4.70 13.83 7.15
C GLU A 6 3.27 13.48 6.71
N GLN A 7 2.64 14.39 5.98
CA GLN A 7 1.34 14.16 5.37
C GLN A 7 1.47 13.20 4.19
N ILE A 8 0.58 12.22 4.07
CA ILE A 8 0.48 11.36 2.89
C ILE A 8 0.25 12.22 1.64
N PRO A 9 1.03 12.05 0.55
CA PRO A 9 0.87 12.87 -0.64
C PRO A 9 -0.53 12.74 -1.23
N ASP A 10 -1.11 13.89 -1.58
CA ASP A 10 -2.38 13.96 -2.29
C ASP A 10 -2.11 14.15 -3.78
N VAL A 11 -2.16 13.04 -4.52
CA VAL A 11 -1.97 12.96 -5.98
C VAL A 11 -3.20 12.38 -6.64
N GLU A 12 -3.37 12.63 -7.93
CA GLU A 12 -4.43 11.98 -8.72
C GLU A 12 -3.96 10.59 -9.15
N VAL A 13 -4.84 9.60 -9.00
CA VAL A 13 -4.70 8.23 -9.50
C VAL A 13 -5.96 7.84 -10.27
N ILE A 14 -5.86 6.88 -11.18
CA ILE A 14 -7.01 6.42 -11.97
C ILE A 14 -7.51 5.10 -11.41
N MET A 15 -8.69 5.09 -10.77
CA MET A 15 -9.34 3.88 -10.27
C MET A 15 -10.44 3.39 -11.22
N LEU A 16 -10.91 2.15 -11.08
CA LEU A 16 -12.10 1.69 -11.80
C LEU A 16 -13.37 2.05 -11.02
N GLY A 17 -14.33 2.65 -11.72
CA GLY A 17 -15.69 2.83 -11.24
C GLY A 17 -16.49 1.53 -11.20
N PRO A 18 -17.71 1.57 -10.64
CA PRO A 18 -18.60 0.39 -10.59
C PRO A 18 -18.94 -0.22 -11.96
N ASP A 19 -18.90 0.58 -13.02
CA ASP A 19 -19.12 0.16 -14.41
C ASP A 19 -17.83 -0.27 -15.13
N GLY A 20 -16.70 -0.28 -14.42
CA GLY A 20 -15.38 -0.59 -14.98
C GLY A 20 -14.75 0.56 -15.77
N SER A 21 -15.33 1.76 -15.77
CA SER A 21 -14.74 2.93 -16.40
C SER A 21 -13.61 3.50 -15.55
N PRO A 22 -12.50 3.98 -16.15
CA PRO A 22 -11.45 4.68 -15.42
C PRO A 22 -11.97 6.02 -14.90
N MET A 23 -11.71 6.32 -13.63
CA MET A 23 -12.08 7.57 -12.97
C MET A 23 -10.91 8.17 -12.19
N PRO A 24 -10.68 9.50 -12.29
CA PRO A 24 -9.68 10.17 -11.48
C PRO A 24 -10.13 10.25 -10.02
N VAL A 25 -9.24 9.90 -9.10
CA VAL A 25 -9.45 9.93 -7.66
C VAL A 25 -8.20 10.49 -6.98
N ARG A 26 -8.40 11.31 -5.94
CA ARG A 26 -7.31 11.90 -5.15
C ARG A 26 -6.91 10.98 -4.01
N THR A 27 -5.63 10.63 -3.86
CA THR A 27 -5.16 9.74 -2.77
C THR A 27 -5.47 10.31 -1.38
N GLY A 28 -5.54 11.63 -1.23
CA GLY A 28 -5.95 12.28 0.01
C GLY A 28 -7.39 11.97 0.42
N SER A 29 -8.32 11.75 -0.52
CA SER A 29 -9.69 11.34 -0.17
C SER A 29 -9.78 9.88 0.29
N LEU A 30 -8.79 9.06 -0.10
CA LEU A 30 -8.71 7.64 0.24
C LEU A 30 -8.00 7.40 1.58
N LEU A 31 -6.94 8.17 1.84
CA LEU A 31 -5.97 7.94 2.93
C LEU A 31 -5.85 9.11 3.92
N GLY A 32 -6.53 10.24 3.67
CA GLY A 32 -6.40 11.46 4.48
C GLY A 32 -7.23 11.48 5.78
N ALA A 33 -8.00 10.42 6.06
CA ALA A 33 -8.83 10.33 7.25
C ALA A 33 -8.74 8.93 7.87
N GLY A 34 -9.05 8.83 9.16
CA GLY A 34 -9.01 7.58 9.90
C GLY A 34 -7.59 7.03 10.07
N ARG A 35 -7.50 5.80 10.56
CA ARG A 35 -6.23 5.06 10.64
C ARG A 35 -6.14 4.11 9.47
N ASN A 36 -5.16 4.26 8.59
CA ASN A 36 -5.02 3.42 7.40
C ASN A 36 -3.69 2.69 7.38
N ILE A 37 -3.69 1.49 6.82
CA ILE A 37 -2.46 0.80 6.39
C ILE A 37 -2.38 0.90 4.88
N LEU A 38 -1.26 1.40 4.36
CA LEU A 38 -0.93 1.37 2.94
C LEU A 38 0.30 0.50 2.74
N PHE A 39 0.20 -0.59 1.99
CA PHE A 39 1.37 -1.37 1.59
C PHE A 39 1.56 -1.36 0.08
N SER A 40 2.78 -1.60 -0.38
CA SER A 40 3.09 -1.69 -1.81
C SER A 40 3.43 -3.10 -2.25
N THR A 41 2.90 -3.50 -3.41
CA THR A 41 3.29 -4.71 -4.12
C THR A 41 4.09 -4.32 -5.38
N PRO A 42 5.43 -4.44 -5.37
CA PRO A 42 6.27 -3.91 -6.46
C PRO A 42 5.92 -4.50 -7.84
N VAL A 43 5.60 -5.79 -7.86
CA VAL A 43 5.17 -6.52 -9.05
C VAL A 43 3.96 -7.37 -8.67
N PRO A 44 2.72 -6.90 -8.95
CA PRO A 44 1.52 -7.73 -8.82
C PRO A 44 1.67 -9.04 -9.60
N PHE A 45 1.04 -10.11 -9.12
CA PHE A 45 1.18 -11.50 -9.62
C PHE A 45 2.55 -12.17 -9.41
N SER A 46 3.57 -11.48 -8.88
CA SER A 46 4.80 -12.16 -8.46
C SER A 46 4.57 -13.00 -7.20
N ARG A 47 5.36 -14.09 -7.05
CA ARG A 47 5.21 -15.08 -5.96
C ARG A 47 5.08 -14.45 -4.57
N GLY A 48 6.00 -13.55 -4.19
CA GLY A 48 5.99 -12.93 -2.86
C GLY A 48 4.77 -12.03 -2.62
N CYS A 49 4.34 -11.28 -3.65
CA CYS A 49 3.15 -10.43 -3.57
C CYS A 49 1.87 -11.26 -3.45
N SER A 50 1.75 -12.32 -4.26
CA SER A 50 0.55 -13.17 -4.38
C SER A 50 0.36 -14.17 -3.25
N GLN A 51 1.45 -14.72 -2.70
CA GLN A 51 1.37 -15.86 -1.76
C GLN A 51 1.58 -15.46 -0.30
N VAL A 52 2.11 -14.26 -0.03
CA VAL A 52 2.47 -13.87 1.35
C VAL A 52 2.03 -12.45 1.67
N HIS A 53 2.45 -11.44 0.88
CA HIS A 53 2.23 -10.04 1.27
C HIS A 53 0.73 -9.70 1.32
N LEU A 54 0.03 -9.83 0.19
CA LEU A 54 -1.40 -9.53 0.11
C LEU A 54 -2.24 -10.50 0.98
N PRO A 55 -2.05 -11.84 0.92
CA PRO A 55 -2.85 -12.76 1.73
C PRO A 55 -2.76 -12.48 3.23
N GLY A 56 -1.59 -12.13 3.76
CA GLY A 56 -1.43 -11.84 5.18
C GLY A 56 -2.31 -10.67 5.66
N TYR A 57 -2.48 -9.64 4.83
CA TYR A 57 -3.40 -8.53 5.12
C TYR A 57 -4.87 -8.93 4.99
N VAL A 58 -5.22 -9.76 4.01
CA VAL A 58 -6.59 -10.27 3.82
C VAL A 58 -7.01 -11.14 5.01
N GLU A 59 -6.17 -12.09 5.41
CA GLU A 59 -6.42 -13.01 6.53
C GLU A 59 -6.60 -12.28 7.87
N ASN A 60 -5.91 -11.16 8.06
CA ASN A 60 -5.97 -10.36 9.29
C ASN A 60 -6.91 -9.15 9.19
N ALA A 61 -7.64 -8.96 8.09
CA ALA A 61 -8.43 -7.75 7.85
C ALA A 61 -9.43 -7.46 8.98
N GLN A 62 -10.15 -8.48 9.46
CA GLN A 62 -11.10 -8.33 10.57
C GLN A 62 -10.42 -7.95 11.88
N LYS A 63 -9.23 -8.50 12.15
CA LYS A 63 -8.46 -8.20 13.37
C LYS A 63 -7.90 -6.78 13.32
N LEU A 64 -7.43 -6.34 12.15
CA LEU A 64 -6.99 -4.97 11.90
C LEU A 64 -8.14 -3.97 12.08
N ALA A 65 -9.31 -4.27 11.52
CA ALA A 65 -10.52 -3.47 11.70
C ALA A 65 -10.94 -3.37 13.18
N GLY A 66 -10.92 -4.49 13.90
CA GLY A 66 -11.17 -4.52 15.35
C GLY A 66 -10.13 -3.73 16.17
N GLY A 67 -8.93 -3.53 15.63
CA GLY A 67 -7.87 -2.68 16.17
C GLY A 67 -7.97 -1.20 15.77
N GLY A 68 -9.07 -0.78 15.13
CA GLY A 68 -9.33 0.60 14.73
C GLY A 68 -8.75 1.00 13.37
N VAL A 69 -8.19 0.07 12.60
CA VAL A 69 -7.79 0.34 11.21
C VAL A 69 -9.04 0.53 10.37
N SER A 70 -9.21 1.73 9.81
CA SER A 70 -10.33 2.12 8.97
C SER A 70 -10.19 1.59 7.54
N ARG A 71 -8.96 1.47 7.04
CA ARG A 71 -8.69 1.00 5.68
C ARG A 71 -7.37 0.25 5.58
N ILE A 72 -7.40 -0.82 4.80
CA ILE A 72 -6.19 -1.47 4.28
C ILE A 72 -6.14 -1.18 2.78
N ALA A 73 -5.03 -0.64 2.32
CA ALA A 73 -4.82 -0.27 0.93
C ALA A 73 -3.53 -0.90 0.39
N CYS A 74 -3.56 -1.29 -0.87
CA CYS A 74 -2.42 -1.84 -1.60
C CYS A 74 -2.17 -0.98 -2.84
N THR A 75 -0.94 -0.49 -3.01
CA THR A 75 -0.54 0.27 -4.20
C THR A 75 0.52 -0.46 -5.02
N ALA A 76 0.49 -0.24 -6.33
CA ALA A 76 1.55 -0.66 -7.23
C ALA A 76 1.60 0.28 -8.44
N VAL A 77 2.78 0.38 -9.04
CA VAL A 77 2.97 1.13 -10.29
C VAL A 77 2.41 0.32 -11.46
N ARG A 78 1.09 0.20 -11.53
CA ARG A 78 0.33 -0.57 -12.52
C ARG A 78 -1.00 0.11 -12.79
N ASP A 79 -1.54 -0.15 -13.97
CA ASP A 79 -2.82 0.37 -14.40
C ASP A 79 -3.98 -0.20 -13.55
N PRO A 80 -5.13 0.50 -13.54
CA PRO A 80 -6.31 0.09 -12.79
C PRO A 80 -6.84 -1.30 -13.13
N TRP A 81 -6.76 -1.73 -14.39
CA TRP A 81 -7.29 -3.03 -14.80
C TRP A 81 -6.45 -4.19 -14.26
N VAL A 82 -5.12 -4.05 -14.27
CA VAL A 82 -4.21 -5.02 -13.65
C VAL A 82 -4.44 -5.11 -12.14
N MET A 83 -4.59 -3.96 -11.47
CA MET A 83 -4.82 -3.95 -10.02
C MET A 83 -6.19 -4.53 -9.63
N ASP A 84 -7.24 -4.27 -10.40
CA ASP A 84 -8.56 -4.89 -10.22
C ASP A 84 -8.52 -6.41 -10.45
N ALA A 85 -7.89 -6.86 -11.54
CA ALA A 85 -7.72 -8.28 -11.83
C ALA A 85 -6.90 -8.99 -10.73
N PHE A 86 -5.84 -8.33 -10.23
CA PHE A 86 -5.04 -8.83 -9.12
C PHE A 86 -5.87 -8.99 -7.85
N ASN A 87 -6.74 -8.01 -7.53
CA ASN A 87 -7.63 -8.09 -6.37
C ASN A 87 -8.56 -9.30 -6.44
N LYS A 88 -9.24 -9.46 -7.58
CA LYS A 88 -10.21 -10.53 -7.86
C LYS A 88 -9.55 -11.91 -7.82
N ALA A 89 -8.37 -12.05 -8.43
CA ALA A 89 -7.62 -13.30 -8.47
C ALA A 89 -7.21 -13.82 -7.08
N HIS A 90 -7.11 -12.94 -6.08
CA HIS A 90 -6.68 -13.28 -4.72
C HIS A 90 -7.80 -13.15 -3.68
N GLY A 91 -9.06 -12.90 -4.09
CA GLY A 91 -10.18 -12.78 -3.17
C GLY A 91 -10.01 -11.68 -2.11
N SER A 92 -9.39 -10.57 -2.48
CA SER A 92 -8.91 -9.55 -1.52
C SER A 92 -9.88 -8.36 -1.36
N ALA A 93 -11.17 -8.64 -1.24
CA ALA A 93 -12.23 -7.61 -1.18
C ALA A 93 -12.07 -6.60 -0.03
N GLU A 94 -11.40 -7.01 1.06
CA GLU A 94 -11.11 -6.17 2.23
C GLU A 94 -9.96 -5.16 1.98
N VAL A 95 -9.21 -5.31 0.88
CA VAL A 95 -8.05 -4.47 0.54
C VAL A 95 -8.40 -3.57 -0.64
N MET A 96 -8.36 -2.26 -0.43
CA MET A 96 -8.51 -1.28 -1.50
C MET A 96 -7.26 -1.27 -2.38
N MET A 97 -7.42 -1.53 -3.67
CA MET A 97 -6.31 -1.39 -4.62
C MET A 97 -6.22 0.06 -5.12
N ILE A 98 -5.07 0.68 -4.95
CA ILE A 98 -4.74 2.02 -5.44
C ILE A 98 -3.75 1.86 -6.61
N PRO A 99 -4.22 1.85 -7.86
CA PRO A 99 -3.34 1.81 -9.04
C PRO A 99 -2.58 3.12 -9.23
N ASP A 100 -1.25 3.04 -9.23
CA ASP A 100 -0.36 4.17 -9.48
C ASP A 100 0.24 4.05 -10.89
N GLY A 101 -0.61 4.02 -11.91
CA GLY A 101 -0.21 3.67 -13.29
C GLY A 101 0.96 4.48 -13.84
N GLU A 102 0.99 5.78 -13.55
CA GLU A 102 2.05 6.70 -13.98
C GLU A 102 3.23 6.75 -13.02
N GLY A 103 3.09 6.21 -11.80
CA GLY A 103 4.13 6.20 -10.77
C GLY A 103 4.25 7.49 -9.96
N ASP A 104 3.30 8.42 -10.09
CA ASP A 104 3.35 9.71 -9.43
C ASP A 104 3.22 9.60 -7.92
N PHE A 105 2.44 8.64 -7.44
CA PHE A 105 2.32 8.41 -6.01
C PHE A 105 3.61 7.83 -5.42
N ALA A 106 4.22 6.84 -6.09
CA ALA A 106 5.50 6.27 -5.71
C ALA A 106 6.60 7.35 -5.66
N ARG A 107 6.66 8.24 -6.67
CA ARG A 107 7.61 9.37 -6.69
C ARG A 107 7.35 10.38 -5.59
N ALA A 108 6.08 10.73 -5.33
CA ALA A 108 5.73 11.66 -4.27
C ALA A 108 6.09 11.13 -2.88
N LEU A 109 6.02 9.80 -2.70
CA LEU A 109 6.50 9.13 -1.49
C LEU A 109 8.03 8.97 -1.46
N GLY A 110 8.73 9.22 -2.57
CA GLY A 110 10.15 8.90 -2.74
C GLY A 110 10.43 7.41 -2.54
N MET A 111 9.54 6.57 -3.05
CA MET A 111 9.55 5.10 -2.98
C MET A 111 9.70 4.46 -4.37
N GLU A 112 9.91 5.25 -5.41
CA GLU A 112 10.21 4.74 -6.74
C GLU A 112 11.54 3.98 -6.76
N MET A 113 11.62 2.94 -7.59
CA MET A 113 12.87 2.22 -7.86
C MET A 113 12.85 1.69 -9.30
N PRO A 114 14.02 1.50 -9.94
CA PRO A 114 14.07 0.78 -11.20
C PRO A 114 13.61 -0.67 -10.98
N GLY A 115 12.88 -1.21 -11.95
CA GLY A 115 12.60 -2.63 -12.01
C GLY A 115 13.87 -3.45 -12.28
N GLU A 116 13.82 -4.73 -11.92
CA GLU A 116 14.94 -5.65 -12.10
C GLU A 116 15.32 -5.75 -13.60
N PRO A 117 16.59 -5.52 -13.97
CA PRO A 117 17.03 -5.65 -15.36
C PRO A 117 16.71 -7.03 -15.94
N GLY A 118 16.22 -7.06 -17.17
CA GLY A 118 15.87 -8.31 -17.88
C GLY A 118 14.50 -8.90 -17.53
N PHE A 119 13.77 -8.34 -16.56
CA PHE A 119 12.42 -8.81 -16.19
C PHE A 119 11.31 -8.15 -17.04
N GLY A 120 11.67 -7.25 -17.96
CA GLY A 120 10.70 -6.55 -18.81
C GLY A 120 9.81 -5.58 -18.04
N ILE A 121 10.26 -5.11 -16.88
CA ILE A 121 9.53 -4.18 -16.01
C ILE A 121 10.26 -2.83 -15.95
N GLY A 122 9.49 -1.75 -16.06
CA GLY A 122 10.00 -0.39 -15.91
C GLY A 122 10.16 0.01 -14.45
N MET A 123 9.98 1.29 -14.16
CA MET A 123 9.92 1.80 -12.80
C MET A 123 8.82 1.08 -11.99
N ILE A 124 9.12 0.75 -10.74
CA ILE A 124 8.18 0.18 -9.77
C ILE A 124 8.22 0.99 -8.48
N SER A 125 7.33 0.66 -7.56
CA SER A 125 7.40 1.13 -6.18
C SER A 125 8.13 0.09 -5.32
N GLN A 126 8.96 0.54 -4.39
CA GLN A 126 9.60 -0.31 -3.38
C GLN A 126 8.56 -1.10 -2.58
N ARG A 127 8.98 -2.22 -1.99
CA ARG A 127 8.13 -2.95 -1.04
C ARG A 127 8.17 -2.22 0.29
N TYR A 128 7.01 -1.76 0.74
CA TYR A 128 6.87 -1.09 2.03
C TYR A 128 5.48 -1.28 2.61
N ALA A 129 5.33 -0.90 3.88
CA ALA A 129 4.07 -0.62 4.53
C ALA A 129 4.16 0.69 5.31
N LEU A 130 3.10 1.50 5.23
CA LEU A 130 2.90 2.73 5.99
C LEU A 130 1.67 2.57 6.88
N VAL A 131 1.71 3.18 8.05
CA VAL A 131 0.51 3.46 8.86
C VAL A 131 0.28 4.96 8.84
N THR A 132 -0.96 5.37 8.63
CA THR A 132 -1.38 6.77 8.68
C THR A 132 -2.49 6.96 9.70
N GLU A 133 -2.52 8.14 10.34
CA GLU A 133 -3.62 8.60 11.19
C GLU A 133 -4.03 10.01 10.77
N GLY A 134 -5.27 10.20 10.30
CA GLY A 134 -5.72 11.49 9.78
C GLY A 134 -4.87 11.97 8.59
N GLY A 135 -4.33 11.03 7.81
CA GLY A 135 -3.41 11.31 6.71
C GLY A 135 -1.97 11.61 7.12
N ILE A 136 -1.63 11.69 8.41
CA ILE A 136 -0.26 11.83 8.88
C ILE A 136 0.38 10.44 8.97
N VAL A 137 1.56 10.26 8.38
CA VAL A 137 2.32 9.01 8.47
C VAL A 137 2.84 8.83 9.90
N THR A 138 2.47 7.74 10.53
CA THR A 138 2.88 7.41 11.89
C THR A 138 3.93 6.29 11.87
N SER A 139 3.83 5.31 10.98
CA SER A 139 4.87 4.27 10.82
C SER A 139 5.32 4.16 9.37
N VAL A 140 6.62 3.96 9.17
CA VAL A 140 7.24 3.65 7.87
C VAL A 140 7.99 2.33 8.00
N SER A 141 7.78 1.41 7.08
CA SER A 141 8.46 0.11 7.05
C SER A 141 8.81 -0.23 5.62
N VAL A 142 10.08 -0.02 5.26
CA VAL A 142 10.63 -0.33 3.93
C VAL A 142 11.48 -1.58 4.08
N GLU A 143 11.45 -2.45 3.07
CA GLU A 143 12.35 -3.61 3.05
C GLU A 143 13.75 -3.19 2.63
N ASP A 144 14.76 -3.68 3.34
CA ASP A 144 16.16 -3.27 3.14
C ASP A 144 16.75 -3.76 1.81
N GLU A 145 16.25 -4.89 1.28
CA GLU A 145 16.77 -5.51 0.05
C GLU A 145 15.66 -6.05 -0.85
N PRO A 146 15.84 -5.99 -2.20
CA PRO A 146 14.95 -6.66 -3.14
C PRO A 146 14.81 -8.15 -2.84
N GLY A 147 13.56 -8.63 -2.72
CA GLY A 147 13.26 -10.05 -2.47
C GLY A 147 13.20 -10.45 -1.00
N ILE A 148 13.68 -9.61 -0.08
CA ILE A 148 13.38 -9.74 1.35
C ILE A 148 11.98 -9.19 1.61
N MET A 149 11.30 -9.83 2.55
CA MET A 149 9.96 -9.44 2.98
C MET A 149 9.78 -9.84 4.44
N GLN A 150 9.92 -8.87 5.33
CA GLN A 150 9.85 -9.04 6.77
C GLN A 150 9.17 -7.84 7.41
N THR A 151 9.66 -6.63 7.12
CA THR A 151 9.23 -5.42 7.82
C THR A 151 7.87 -4.96 7.33
N SER A 152 7.51 -5.14 6.06
CA SER A 152 6.22 -4.71 5.51
C SER A 152 5.09 -5.73 5.67
N LEU A 153 5.38 -6.93 6.19
CA LEU A 153 4.38 -7.97 6.41
C LEU A 153 3.33 -7.56 7.44
N CYS A 154 2.10 -8.07 7.28
CA CYS A 154 0.99 -7.74 8.17
C CYS A 154 1.33 -8.00 9.64
N ASP A 155 1.91 -9.15 9.98
CA ASP A 155 2.28 -9.46 11.37
C ASP A 155 3.26 -8.45 11.97
N ALA A 156 4.27 -8.01 11.20
CA ALA A 156 5.22 -7.00 11.63
C ALA A 156 4.54 -5.64 11.83
N VAL A 157 3.65 -5.25 10.91
CA VAL A 157 2.87 -4.00 11.03
C VAL A 157 1.93 -4.04 12.23
N MET A 158 1.26 -5.17 12.48
CA MET A 158 0.41 -5.35 13.65
C MET A 158 1.18 -5.24 14.97
N GLY A 159 2.40 -5.76 15.03
CA GLY A 159 3.28 -5.59 16.19
C GLY A 159 3.54 -4.12 16.51
N ARG A 160 3.76 -3.29 15.48
CA ARG A 160 3.97 -1.84 15.65
C ARG A 160 2.71 -1.05 16.01
N LEU A 161 1.54 -1.49 15.58
CA LEU A 161 0.26 -0.87 15.98
C LEU A 161 -0.05 -1.05 17.47
N GLN A 162 0.43 -2.15 18.07
CA GLN A 162 0.26 -2.44 19.48
C GLN A 162 1.29 -1.71 20.35
N ASP A 163 2.44 -1.38 19.78
CA ASP A 163 3.46 -0.56 20.42
C ASP A 163 3.06 0.92 20.36
N THR A 164 2.51 1.44 21.46
CA THR A 164 2.14 2.85 21.60
C THR A 164 3.28 3.70 22.16
N SER A 165 4.48 3.13 22.36
CA SER A 165 5.59 3.84 23.02
C SER A 165 6.20 4.96 22.18
N TRP A 166 6.00 4.95 20.85
CA TRP A 166 6.61 5.89 19.90
C TRP A 166 5.68 7.01 19.43
N TRP A 167 4.36 6.91 19.63
CA TRP A 167 3.37 7.92 19.23
C TRP A 167 2.75 8.60 20.45
N LYS A 168 2.82 9.93 20.50
CA LYS A 168 2.00 10.76 21.39
C LYS A 168 1.04 11.57 20.52
N PRO A 169 -0.28 11.55 20.80
CA PRO A 169 -1.18 12.48 20.15
C PRO A 169 -0.73 13.91 20.50
N ILE A 170 -0.62 14.76 19.49
CA ILE A 170 -0.36 16.21 19.64
C ILE A 170 -1.58 16.86 20.29
#